data_AF-A0A926NGQ1-F1
#
_entry.id   AF-A0A926NGQ1-F1
#
_cell.length_a   1.000
_cell.length_b   1.000
_cell.length_c   1.000
_cell.angle_alpha   90.00
_cell.angle_beta   90.00
_cell.angle_gamma   90.00
#
_symmetry.space_group_name_H-M   'P 1'
#
loop_
_entity.id
_entity.type
_entity.pdbx_description
1 polymer ?
#
loop_
_entity_poly.entity_id
_entity_poly.type
_entity_poly.pdbx_seq_one_letter_code
_entity_poly.pdbx_strand_id
1 'polypeptide(L)'
;MLGLIFIIPSMLLMTTGNPEFNTIVRAFLYLIIAVGSIFYFGMMPASKHQGTLGKRIMGLKIVDENGNRVKAGKSWLRYIGYIPSGILYIGFIMIAFTDGKRGLHDMIANTYVVKAAADSAVEPNSHGVKA
;
A
#
# COMPACT_ATOMS: atom_id res chain seq x y z
N MET A 1 -8.47 -6.45 5.80
CA MET A 1 -7.29 -7.12 6.41
C MET A 1 -6.66 -6.34 7.57
N LEU A 2 -6.62 -5.00 7.55
CA LEU A 2 -6.04 -4.21 8.66
C LEU A 2 -6.74 -4.43 10.01
N GLY A 3 -8.08 -4.51 10.05
CA GLY A 3 -8.83 -4.65 11.32
C GLY A 3 -8.47 -5.87 12.18
N LEU A 4 -8.11 -7.01 11.57
CA LEU A 4 -7.73 -8.23 12.29
C LEU A 4 -6.41 -8.10 13.06
N ILE A 5 -5.46 -7.28 12.55
CA ILE A 5 -4.18 -6.99 13.20
C ILE A 5 -4.39 -6.13 14.46
N PHE A 6 -5.44 -5.31 14.52
CA PHE A 6 -5.72 -4.45 15.66
C PHE A 6 -6.55 -5.14 16.76
N ILE A 7 -7.37 -6.13 16.41
CA ILE A 7 -8.28 -6.82 17.34
C ILE A 7 -7.55 -7.86 18.20
N ILE A 8 -6.66 -8.67 17.61
CA ILE A 8 -5.99 -9.79 18.32
C ILE A 8 -5.07 -9.28 19.47
N PRO A 9 -4.22 -8.27 19.28
CA PRO A 9 -3.41 -7.71 20.37
C PRO A 9 -4.27 -7.00 21.44
N SER A 10 -5.39 -6.40 21.03
CA SER A 10 -6.32 -5.71 21.94
C SER A 10 -7.00 -6.69 22.91
N MET A 11 -7.40 -7.87 22.40
CA MET A 11 -8.04 -8.92 23.17
C MET A 11 -7.08 -9.61 24.16
N LEU A 12 -5.80 -9.76 23.79
CA LEU A 12 -4.79 -10.43 24.60
C LEU A 12 -4.35 -9.62 25.84
N LEU A 13 -4.37 -8.28 25.78
CA LEU A 13 -3.99 -7.39 26.89
C LEU A 13 -5.13 -7.05 27.85
N MET A 14 -6.29 -7.71 27.70
CA MET A 14 -7.44 -7.52 28.58
C MET A 14 -7.35 -8.37 29.86
N THR A 15 -6.28 -9.17 30.02
CA THR A 15 -6.09 -10.14 31.12
C THR A 15 -5.25 -9.61 32.29
N THR A 16 -4.61 -8.47 32.16
CA THR A 16 -3.84 -7.82 33.24
C THR A 16 -4.77 -6.88 34.03
N GLY A 17 -4.96 -7.13 35.32
CA GLY A 17 -5.92 -6.43 36.19
C GLY A 17 -5.67 -4.93 36.42
N ASN A 18 -4.72 -4.30 35.72
CA ASN A 18 -4.48 -2.85 35.76
C ASN A 18 -4.84 -2.21 34.39
N PRO A 19 -5.97 -1.49 34.28
CA PRO A 19 -6.43 -0.90 33.02
C PRO A 19 -5.56 0.26 32.52
N GLU A 20 -4.86 0.98 33.40
CA GLU A 20 -3.97 2.09 33.00
C GLU A 20 -2.72 1.54 32.29
N PHE A 21 -2.11 0.51 32.87
CA PHE A 21 -0.97 -0.19 32.26
C PHE A 21 -1.33 -0.74 30.87
N ASN A 22 -2.52 -1.35 30.73
CA ASN A 22 -2.98 -1.90 29.45
C ASN A 22 -3.19 -0.81 28.39
N THR A 23 -3.65 0.37 28.80
CA THR A 23 -3.87 1.51 27.90
C THR A 23 -2.54 2.04 27.36
N ILE A 24 -1.53 2.18 28.23
CA ILE A 24 -0.19 2.61 27.83
C ILE A 24 0.44 1.58 26.87
N VAL A 25 0.42 0.29 27.23
CA VAL A 25 0.97 -0.78 26.38
C VAL A 25 0.26 -0.82 25.02
N ARG A 26 -1.06 -0.66 24.98
CA ARG A 26 -1.84 -0.58 23.72
C ARG A 26 -1.41 0.62 22.87
N ALA A 27 -1.28 1.80 23.46
CA ALA A 27 -0.85 3.00 22.74
C ALA A 27 0.55 2.81 22.11
N PHE A 28 1.50 2.23 22.86
CA PHE A 28 2.82 1.91 22.36
C PHE A 28 2.80 0.88 21.22
N LEU A 29 2.03 -0.21 21.35
CA LEU A 29 1.89 -1.21 20.30
C LEU A 29 1.28 -0.62 19.02
N TYR A 30 0.23 0.19 19.14
CA TYR A 30 -0.37 0.86 17.99
C TYR A 30 0.59 1.83 17.31
N LEU A 31 1.41 2.55 18.08
CA LEU A 31 2.44 3.43 17.54
C LEU A 31 3.49 2.63 16.74
N ILE A 32 4.00 1.53 17.29
CA ILE A 32 4.99 0.67 16.62
C ILE A 32 4.41 0.10 15.31
N ILE A 33 3.17 -0.39 15.34
CA ILE A 33 2.50 -0.94 14.15
C ILE A 33 2.28 0.15 13.10
N ALA A 34 1.85 1.35 13.52
CA ALA A 34 1.63 2.47 12.60
C ALA A 34 2.93 2.88 11.90
N VAL A 35 4.01 3.06 12.67
CA VAL A 35 5.34 3.39 12.12
C VAL A 35 5.83 2.27 11.21
N GLY A 36 5.79 1.02 11.66
CA GLY A 36 6.19 -0.13 10.85
C GLY A 36 5.42 -0.23 9.53
N SER A 37 4.12 0.07 9.56
CA SER A 37 3.27 0.08 8.36
C SER A 37 3.67 1.20 7.39
N ILE A 38 3.92 2.42 7.90
CA ILE A 38 4.41 3.55 7.09
C ILE A 38 5.69 3.15 6.34
N PHE A 39 6.66 2.60 7.06
CA PHE A 39 7.92 2.16 6.47
C PHE A 39 7.72 1.00 5.47
N TYR A 40 6.91 0.01 5.83
CA TYR A 40 6.63 -1.14 4.96
C TYR A 40 5.99 -0.71 3.63
N PHE A 41 4.89 0.06 3.69
CA PHE A 41 4.16 0.49 2.49
C PHE A 41 4.88 1.61 1.72
N GLY A 42 5.63 2.47 2.42
CA GLY A 42 6.40 3.55 1.82
C GLY A 42 7.67 3.09 1.10
N MET A 43 8.36 2.05 1.58
CA MET A 43 9.63 1.59 0.98
C MET A 43 9.47 0.40 0.02
N MET A 44 8.50 -0.50 0.24
CA MET A 44 8.33 -1.70 -0.58
C MET A 44 8.19 -1.42 -2.10
N PRO A 45 7.43 -0.41 -2.55
CA PRO A 45 7.32 -0.10 -3.98
C PRO A 45 8.64 0.38 -4.61
N ALA A 46 9.51 1.03 -3.83
CA ALA A 46 10.84 1.46 -4.28
C ALA A 46 11.91 0.36 -4.17
N SER A 47 11.61 -0.73 -3.47
CA SER A 47 12.52 -1.87 -3.31
C SER A 47 12.64 -2.67 -4.61
N LYS A 48 13.64 -3.57 -4.69
CA LYS A 48 13.82 -4.50 -5.82
C LYS A 48 12.58 -5.34 -6.14
N HIS A 49 11.69 -5.49 -5.17
CA HIS A 49 10.46 -6.27 -5.30
C HIS A 49 9.30 -5.51 -5.94
N GLN A 50 9.40 -4.17 -6.06
CA GLN A 50 8.43 -3.33 -6.76
C GLN A 50 6.98 -3.57 -6.31
N GLY A 51 6.73 -3.95 -5.06
CA GLY A 51 5.40 -4.36 -4.64
C GLY A 51 5.43 -4.98 -3.25
N THR A 52 4.28 -4.92 -2.58
CA THR A 52 4.10 -5.61 -1.29
C THR A 52 4.00 -7.12 -1.50
N LEU A 53 4.20 -7.89 -0.44
CA LEU A 53 4.20 -9.35 -0.51
C LEU A 53 2.90 -9.91 -1.12
N GLY A 54 1.74 -9.36 -0.76
CA GLY A 54 0.46 -9.73 -1.35
C GLY A 54 0.37 -9.43 -2.86
N LYS A 55 0.91 -8.29 -3.32
CA LYS A 55 0.96 -7.96 -4.76
C LYS A 55 1.85 -8.94 -5.53
N ARG A 56 2.98 -9.36 -4.93
CA ARG A 56 3.87 -10.36 -5.53
C ARG A 56 3.21 -11.72 -5.71
N ILE A 57 2.46 -12.18 -4.71
CA ILE A 57 1.73 -13.44 -4.80
C ILE A 57 0.69 -13.39 -5.94
N MET A 58 0.07 -12.23 -6.16
CA MET A 58 -0.84 -12.01 -7.29
C MET A 58 -0.12 -11.76 -8.63
N GLY A 59 1.22 -11.84 -8.67
CA GLY A 59 2.00 -11.55 -9.87
C GLY A 59 1.90 -10.10 -10.32
N LEU A 60 1.75 -9.15 -9.39
CA LEU A 60 1.64 -7.72 -9.66
C LEU A 60 2.89 -6.98 -9.19
N LYS A 61 3.33 -5.99 -9.98
CA LYS A 61 4.42 -5.08 -9.64
C LYS A 61 4.04 -3.63 -9.93
N ILE A 62 4.73 -2.72 -9.28
CA ILE A 62 4.54 -1.28 -9.34
C ILE A 62 5.72 -0.69 -10.10
N VAL A 63 5.40 0.05 -11.16
CA VAL A 63 6.37 0.69 -12.05
C VAL A 63 6.08 2.19 -12.16
N ASP A 64 7.07 2.95 -12.59
CA ASP A 64 6.87 4.34 -13.01
C ASP A 64 6.26 4.41 -14.42
N GLU A 65 6.03 5.62 -14.92
CA GLU A 65 5.53 5.89 -16.27
C GLU A 65 6.36 5.28 -17.40
N ASN A 66 7.64 4.97 -17.15
CA ASN A 66 8.54 4.38 -18.12
C ASN A 66 8.69 2.86 -17.94
N GLY A 67 7.88 2.23 -17.07
CA GLY A 67 7.99 0.81 -16.75
C GLY A 67 9.15 0.48 -15.80
N ASN A 68 9.89 1.47 -15.30
CA ASN A 68 11.04 1.29 -14.45
C ASN A 68 10.66 1.17 -12.97
N ARG A 69 11.64 0.80 -12.15
CA ARG A 69 11.49 0.78 -10.69
C ARG A 69 11.18 2.18 -10.16
N VAL A 70 10.13 2.27 -9.34
CA VAL A 70 9.73 3.52 -8.68
C VAL A 70 10.84 4.05 -7.79
N LYS A 71 11.16 5.34 -7.91
CA LYS A 71 12.12 6.02 -7.03
C LYS A 71 11.50 6.22 -5.64
N ALA A 72 12.34 6.25 -4.61
CA ALA A 72 11.90 6.41 -3.21
C ALA A 72 10.96 7.63 -3.02
N GLY A 73 11.25 8.77 -3.65
CA GLY A 73 10.40 9.97 -3.58
C GLY A 73 8.98 9.75 -4.11
N LYS A 74 8.83 9.07 -5.26
CA LYS A 74 7.50 8.72 -5.81
C LYS A 74 6.77 7.71 -4.94
N SER A 75 7.50 6.79 -4.31
CA SER A 75 6.93 5.81 -3.37
C SER A 75 6.35 6.49 -2.12
N TRP A 76 7.05 7.49 -1.57
CA TRP A 76 6.52 8.32 -0.48
C TRP A 76 5.35 9.18 -0.91
N LEU A 77 5.40 9.76 -2.11
CA LEU A 77 4.27 10.52 -2.66
C LEU A 77 3.02 9.63 -2.84
N ARG A 78 3.20 8.37 -3.26
CA ARG A 78 2.14 7.35 -3.30
C ARG A 78 1.58 7.10 -1.90
N TYR A 79 2.44 7.01 -0.89
CA TYR A 79 2.02 6.84 0.50
C TYR A 79 1.16 8.03 1.00
N ILE A 80 1.58 9.26 0.70
CA ILE A 80 0.79 10.46 1.01
C ILE A 80 -0.56 10.43 0.28
N GLY A 81 -0.58 10.00 -0.98
CA GLY A 81 -1.82 9.84 -1.75
C GLY A 81 -2.78 8.79 -1.19
N TYR A 82 -2.33 7.85 -0.36
CA TYR A 82 -3.23 6.93 0.35
C TYR A 82 -4.05 7.62 1.45
N ILE A 83 -3.57 8.71 2.03
CA ILE A 83 -4.29 9.48 3.07
C ILE A 83 -5.64 9.99 2.53
N PRO A 84 -5.71 10.77 1.43
CA PRO A 84 -6.99 11.17 0.86
C PRO A 84 -7.76 9.99 0.26
N SER A 85 -7.08 8.97 -0.27
CA SER A 85 -7.74 7.77 -0.82
C SER A 85 -8.52 6.99 0.25
N GLY A 86 -7.99 6.91 1.48
CA GLY A 86 -8.59 6.21 2.61
C GLY A 86 -9.67 7.02 3.32
N ILE A 87 -9.52 8.35 3.40
CA ILE A 87 -10.53 9.22 4.01
C ILE A 87 -11.80 9.27 3.17
N LEU A 88 -11.66 9.38 1.84
CA LEU A 88 -12.81 9.55 0.97
C LEU A 88 -13.42 8.23 0.50
N TYR A 89 -12.72 7.09 0.62
CA TYR A 89 -13.03 5.79 -0.03
C TYR A 89 -13.20 5.85 -1.57
N ILE A 90 -13.40 7.05 -2.14
CA ILE A 90 -13.47 7.38 -3.55
C ILE A 90 -12.18 6.95 -4.26
N GLY A 91 -11.02 7.06 -3.62
CA GLY A 91 -9.75 6.63 -4.21
C GLY A 91 -9.68 5.13 -4.52
N PHE A 92 -10.46 4.30 -3.83
CA PHE A 92 -10.60 2.87 -4.11
C PHE A 92 -11.72 2.57 -5.11
N ILE A 93 -12.82 3.30 -5.05
CA ILE A 93 -13.94 3.17 -6.00
C ILE A 93 -13.50 3.62 -7.40
N MET A 94 -12.71 4.70 -7.49
CA MET A 94 -12.15 5.21 -8.75
C MET A 94 -11.34 4.17 -9.51
N ILE A 95 -10.70 3.22 -8.83
CA ILE A 95 -9.94 2.14 -9.49
C ILE A 95 -10.84 1.34 -10.43
N ALA A 96 -12.12 1.18 -10.08
CA ALA A 96 -13.07 0.42 -10.90
C ALA A 96 -13.53 1.19 -12.16
N PHE A 97 -13.45 2.53 -12.14
CA PHE A 97 -13.97 3.39 -13.20
C PHE A 97 -12.89 4.18 -13.97
N THR A 98 -11.63 4.12 -13.54
CA THR A 98 -10.53 4.87 -14.15
C THR A 98 -9.81 4.03 -15.20
N ASP A 99 -9.52 4.63 -16.36
CA ASP A 99 -8.72 4.02 -17.40
C ASP A 99 -7.33 3.60 -16.87
N GLY A 100 -7.03 2.31 -17.05
CA GLY A 100 -5.84 1.66 -16.51
C GLY A 100 -5.94 1.24 -15.04
N LYS A 101 -7.14 1.24 -14.44
CA LYS A 101 -7.42 0.77 -13.07
C LYS A 101 -6.50 1.41 -12.03
N ARG A 102 -6.29 2.72 -12.14
CA ARG A 102 -5.42 3.50 -11.26
C ARG A 102 -6.20 4.11 -10.11
N GLY A 103 -5.62 4.04 -8.91
CA GLY A 103 -6.15 4.75 -7.74
C GLY A 103 -5.66 6.19 -7.69
N LEU A 104 -6.32 7.03 -6.89
CA LEU A 104 -5.93 8.43 -6.69
C LEU A 104 -4.44 8.54 -6.27
N HIS A 105 -4.00 7.68 -5.35
CA HIS A 105 -2.61 7.59 -4.91
C HIS A 105 -1.62 7.23 -6.04
N ASP A 106 -2.07 6.50 -7.05
CA ASP A 106 -1.26 6.10 -8.21
C ASP A 106 -1.15 7.22 -9.24
N MET A 107 -2.22 7.98 -9.41
CA MET A 107 -2.23 9.18 -10.24
C MET A 107 -1.33 10.28 -9.67
N ILE A 108 -1.43 10.55 -8.36
CA ILE A 108 -0.60 11.55 -7.68
C ILE A 108 0.89 11.18 -7.78
N ALA A 109 1.22 9.90 -7.61
CA ALA A 109 2.61 9.44 -7.67
C ALA A 109 3.14 9.15 -9.09
N ASN A 110 2.27 9.26 -10.10
CA ASN A 110 2.49 8.80 -11.47
C ASN A 110 3.09 7.38 -11.52
N THR A 111 2.44 6.44 -10.82
CA THR A 111 2.85 5.02 -10.78
C THR A 111 1.75 4.13 -11.34
N TYR A 112 2.16 2.96 -11.84
CA TYR A 112 1.28 1.99 -12.49
C TYR A 112 1.45 0.62 -11.85
N VAL A 113 0.36 -0.15 -11.76
CA VAL A 113 0.40 -1.54 -11.34
C VAL A 113 0.26 -2.41 -12.58
N VAL A 114 1.26 -3.24 -12.84
CA VAL A 114 1.33 -4.13 -14.01
C VAL A 114 1.53 -5.57 -13.59
N LYS A 115 1.16 -6.53 -14.45
CA LYS A 115 1.45 -7.95 -14.23
C LYS A 115 2.95 -8.21 -14.44
N ALA A 116 3.60 -8.85 -13.48
CA ALA A 116 5.02 -9.17 -13.52
C ALA A 116 5.39 -10.13 -14.67
N ALA A 117 4.45 -10.99 -15.11
CA ALA A 117 4.67 -11.90 -16.23
C ALA A 117 4.66 -11.23 -17.62
N ALA A 118 4.19 -9.99 -17.73
CA ALA A 118 4.07 -9.28 -19.01
C ALA A 118 5.37 -8.58 -19.46
N ASP A 119 6.49 -8.78 -18.75
CA ASP A 119 7.77 -8.11 -18.98
C ASP A 119 8.43 -8.37 -20.34
N SER A 120 7.90 -9.31 -21.14
CA SER A 120 8.40 -9.62 -22.47
C SER A 120 7.67 -8.91 -23.62
N ALA A 121 6.60 -8.13 -23.37
CA ALA A 121 5.81 -7.55 -24.46
C ALA A 121 5.19 -6.15 -24.20
N VAL A 122 5.42 -5.52 -23.05
CA VAL A 122 4.79 -4.22 -22.77
C VAL A 122 5.59 -3.09 -23.40
N GLU A 123 5.13 -2.62 -24.56
CA GLU A 123 5.61 -1.36 -25.14
C GLU A 123 5.34 -0.19 -24.17
N PRO A 124 6.31 0.73 -24.03
CA PRO A 124 6.33 1.78 -23.00
C PRO A 124 5.18 2.80 -23.09
N ASN A 125 4.26 2.68 -24.05
CA ASN A 125 3.12 3.60 -24.23
C ASN A 125 1.75 2.91 -24.31
N SER A 126 1.63 1.64 -23.90
CA SER A 126 0.32 0.97 -23.80
C SER A 126 -0.30 1.24 -22.43
N HIS A 127 -0.91 2.41 -22.29
CA HIS A 127 -1.69 2.77 -21.11
C HIS A 127 -2.79 1.73 -20.84
N GLY A 128 -2.63 1.03 -19.73
CA GLY A 128 -3.68 0.25 -19.11
C GLY A 128 -3.48 -1.25 -19.22
N VAL A 129 -3.52 -1.92 -18.07
CA VAL A 129 -3.80 -3.34 -17.99
C VAL A 129 -5.14 -3.57 -18.70
N LYS A 130 -5.10 -4.05 -19.95
CA LYS A 130 -6.25 -4.71 -20.55
C LYS A 130 -6.45 -5.99 -19.74
N ALA A 131 -7.46 -5.94 -18.88
CA ALA A 131 -8.02 -7.10 -18.21
C ALA A 131 -8.89 -7.87 -19.21
#